data_AF-A0A484FFW9-F1
#
_entry.id   AF-A0A484FFW9-F1
#
_cell.length_a   1.000
_cell.length_b   1.000
_cell.length_c   1.000
_cell.angle_alpha   90.00
_cell.angle_beta   90.00
_cell.angle_gamma   90.00
#
_symmetry.space_group_name_H-M   'P 1'
#
loop_
_entity.id
_entity.type
_entity.pdbx_description
1 polymer ?
#
loop_
_entity_poly.entity_id
_entity_poly.type
_entity_poly.pdbx_seq_one_letter_code
_entity_poly.pdbx_strand_id
1 'polypeptide(L)'
;MTDSAASVAPIFADWRLVCSKWKIDPINKPEDSSFGAVKTRGEIVVLSDVGDPASSIQGAKGVAARFKPSVLVKNLAAGYTSFAAANNCLFGVFYGFFVLSQMPEDGYTCGEVFAPAFGVQILSSF
;
A
#
# COMPACT_ATOMS: atom_id res chain seq x y z
N MET A 1 -5.95 30.74 15.61
CA MET A 1 -6.84 29.59 15.37
C MET A 1 -6.44 29.03 14.02
N THR A 2 -5.78 27.88 14.01
CA THR A 2 -5.31 27.22 12.79
C THR A 2 -6.51 26.59 12.09
N ASP A 3 -6.95 27.19 10.99
CA ASP A 3 -7.94 26.58 10.11
C ASP A 3 -7.38 25.24 9.65
N SER A 4 -7.96 24.16 10.17
CA SER A 4 -7.68 22.82 9.67
C SER A 4 -8.28 22.75 8.26
N ALA A 5 -7.51 22.28 7.29
CA ALA A 5 -8.01 22.04 5.93
C ALA A 5 -9.31 21.24 5.98
N ALA A 6 -10.27 21.55 5.10
CA ALA A 6 -11.55 20.86 5.05
C ALA A 6 -11.33 19.34 4.97
N SER A 7 -11.73 18.63 6.03
CA SER A 7 -11.58 17.18 6.09
C SER A 7 -12.70 16.54 5.29
N VAL A 8 -12.33 15.79 4.24
CA VAL A 8 -13.27 14.95 3.49
C VAL A 8 -13.59 13.64 4.22
N ALA A 9 -13.02 13.41 5.42
CA ALA A 9 -13.22 12.19 6.19
C ALA A 9 -14.69 11.85 6.48
N PRO A 10 -15.60 12.80 6.80
CA PRO A 10 -17.02 12.51 7.01
C PRO A 10 -17.71 11.97 5.75
N ILE A 11 -17.35 12.50 4.57
CA ILE A 11 -17.91 12.04 3.28
C ILE A 11 -17.49 10.58 3.03
N PHE A 12 -16.22 10.24 3.26
CA PHE A 12 -15.74 8.87 3.13
C PHE A 12 -16.29 7.93 4.22
N ALA A 13 -16.60 8.45 5.41
CA ALA A 13 -17.22 7.67 6.49
C ALA A 13 -18.66 7.27 6.15
N ASP A 14 -19.48 8.20 5.65
CA ASP A 14 -20.86 7.91 5.25
C ASP A 14 -20.92 6.96 4.05
N TRP A 15 -20.03 7.12 3.08
CA TRP A 15 -19.92 6.19 1.94
C TRP A 15 -19.67 4.75 2.40
N ARG A 16 -18.84 4.55 3.43
CA ARG A 16 -18.55 3.21 3.97
C ARG A 16 -19.76 2.54 4.62
N LEU A 17 -20.80 3.30 4.99
CA LEU A 17 -22.02 2.76 5.59
C LEU A 17 -23.07 2.34 4.55
N VAL A 18 -22.88 2.63 3.26
CA VAL A 18 -23.82 2.21 2.20
C VAL A 18 -24.03 0.69 2.22
N CYS A 19 -22.96 -0.07 2.48
CA CYS A 19 -23.03 -1.53 2.58
C CYS A 19 -23.89 -2.04 3.75
N SER A 20 -24.09 -1.25 4.82
CA SER A 20 -24.92 -1.66 5.97
C SER A 20 -26.41 -1.78 5.63
N LYS A 21 -26.84 -1.11 4.55
CA LYS A 21 -28.22 -1.13 4.05
C LYS A 21 -28.40 -2.09 2.87
N TRP A 22 -27.33 -2.78 2.48
CA TRP A 22 -27.32 -3.67 1.32
C TRP A 22 -28.15 -4.93 1.62
N LYS A 23 -29.10 -5.26 0.74
CA LYS A 23 -30.03 -6.40 0.93
C LYS A 23 -29.52 -7.75 0.41
N ILE A 24 -28.30 -7.76 -0.12
CA ILE A 24 -27.63 -8.91 -0.68
C ILE A 24 -26.50 -9.28 0.27
N ASP A 25 -26.44 -10.55 0.67
CA ASP A 25 -25.39 -11.03 1.54
C ASP A 25 -24.03 -11.06 0.83
N PRO A 26 -22.93 -10.71 1.52
CA PRO A 26 -21.60 -10.80 0.96
C PRO A 26 -21.22 -12.27 0.72
N ILE A 27 -20.90 -12.61 -0.52
CA ILE A 27 -20.38 -13.94 -0.90
C ILE A 27 -19.00 -14.16 -0.28
N ASN A 28 -18.16 -13.12 -0.29
CA ASN A 28 -16.85 -13.11 0.34
C ASN A 28 -16.96 -12.45 1.70
N LYS A 29 -16.80 -13.24 2.76
CA LYS A 29 -16.69 -12.72 4.12
C LYS A 29 -15.21 -12.58 4.45
N PRO A 30 -14.78 -11.56 5.20
CA PRO A 30 -13.46 -11.54 5.77
C PRO A 30 -13.29 -12.87 6.52
N GLU A 31 -12.35 -13.68 6.07
CA GLU A 31 -11.93 -14.85 6.83
C GLU A 31 -11.59 -14.38 8.24
N ASP A 32 -12.11 -15.05 9.27
CA ASP A 32 -11.70 -14.77 10.65
C ASP A 32 -10.16 -14.78 10.70
N SER A 33 -9.54 -13.91 11.49
CA SER A 33 -8.08 -13.81 11.61
C SER A 33 -7.34 -15.13 11.96
N SER A 34 -8.09 -16.23 12.18
CA SER A 34 -7.66 -17.61 12.34
C SER A 34 -7.09 -18.28 11.09
N PHE A 35 -7.28 -17.73 9.88
CA PHE A 35 -6.71 -18.34 8.68
C PHE A 35 -5.20 -18.05 8.58
N GLY A 36 -4.39 -19.02 9.04
CA GLY A 36 -2.92 -18.99 8.97
C GLY A 36 -2.38 -18.90 7.54
N ALA A 37 -1.07 -18.71 7.37
CA ALA A 37 -0.43 -18.40 6.09
C ALA A 37 -0.89 -19.30 4.91
N VAL A 38 -1.24 -18.68 3.78
CA VAL A 38 -1.52 -19.34 2.50
C VAL A 38 -0.20 -19.55 1.78
N LYS A 39 0.05 -20.80 1.39
CA LYS A 39 1.13 -21.13 0.46
C LYS A 39 0.70 -20.78 -0.96
N THR A 40 1.41 -19.86 -1.58
CA THR A 40 1.19 -19.42 -2.96
C THR A 40 1.88 -20.39 -3.93
N ARG A 41 1.44 -20.39 -5.20
CA ARG A 41 2.08 -21.18 -6.26
C ARG A 41 3.38 -20.56 -6.78
N GLY A 42 3.53 -19.25 -6.60
CA GLY A 42 4.70 -18.48 -6.98
C GLY A 42 5.04 -17.43 -5.94
N GLU A 43 6.10 -16.68 -6.19
CA GLU A 43 6.57 -15.62 -5.30
C GLU A 43 5.72 -14.35 -5.44
N ILE A 44 5.66 -13.55 -4.37
CA ILE A 44 4.91 -12.30 -4.35
C ILE A 44 5.79 -11.19 -3.76
N VAL A 45 5.88 -10.07 -4.48
CA VAL A 45 6.41 -8.82 -3.93
C VAL A 45 5.23 -7.91 -3.61
N VAL A 46 5.08 -7.54 -2.34
CA VAL A 46 4.10 -6.56 -1.88
C VAL A 46 4.78 -5.20 -1.84
N LEU A 47 4.25 -4.22 -2.57
CA LEU A 47 4.73 -2.83 -2.55
C LEU A 47 3.77 -1.98 -1.72
N SER A 48 4.30 -1.09 -0.87
CA SER A 48 3.48 -0.14 -0.13
C SER A 48 4.27 1.11 0.25
N ASP A 49 3.60 2.25 0.12
CA ASP A 49 4.13 3.54 0.52
C ASP A 49 3.84 3.78 2.01
N VAL A 50 4.82 4.33 2.74
CA VAL A 50 4.66 4.60 4.18
C VAL A 50 3.57 5.66 4.43
N GLY A 51 3.42 6.62 3.53
CA GLY A 51 2.40 7.67 3.59
C GLY A 51 1.16 7.40 2.75
N ASP A 52 0.77 6.14 2.53
CA ASP A 52 -0.42 5.81 1.73
C ASP A 52 -1.73 6.13 2.48
N PRO A 53 -2.57 7.06 1.96
CA PRO A 53 -3.79 7.50 2.64
C PRO A 53 -4.97 6.51 2.48
N ALA A 54 -4.90 5.57 1.53
CA ALA A 54 -6.00 4.66 1.21
C ALA A 54 -5.69 3.19 1.56
N SER A 55 -4.44 2.75 1.37
CA SER A 55 -3.95 1.41 1.74
C SER A 55 -2.77 1.48 2.70
N SER A 56 -3.07 1.41 4.01
CA SER A 56 -2.04 1.52 5.06
C SER A 56 -0.91 0.47 4.95
N ILE A 57 0.28 0.86 5.39
CA ILE A 57 1.45 -0.03 5.49
C ILE A 57 1.19 -1.25 6.42
N GLN A 58 0.32 -1.10 7.43
CA GLN A 58 -0.10 -2.20 8.30
C GLN A 58 -0.93 -3.23 7.52
N GLY A 59 -1.81 -2.77 6.62
CA GLY A 59 -2.54 -3.65 5.70
C GLY A 59 -1.59 -4.43 4.80
N ALA A 60 -0.59 -3.75 4.22
CA ALA A 60 0.43 -4.41 3.39
C ALA A 60 1.26 -5.44 4.16
N LYS A 61 1.64 -5.15 5.43
CA LYS A 61 2.27 -6.14 6.32
C LYS A 61 1.38 -7.36 6.54
N GLY A 62 0.06 -7.16 6.72
CA GLY A 62 -0.91 -8.24 6.83
C GLY A 62 -0.94 -9.12 5.59
N VAL A 63 -0.93 -8.52 4.39
CA VAL A 63 -0.88 -9.26 3.12
C VAL A 63 0.42 -10.08 3.00
N ALA A 64 1.58 -9.48 3.26
CA ALA A 64 2.87 -10.19 3.20
C ALA A 64 3.01 -11.28 4.27
N ALA A 65 2.36 -11.13 5.43
CA ALA A 65 2.28 -12.17 6.44
C ALA A 65 1.36 -13.32 6.00
N ARG A 66 0.24 -12.99 5.34
CA ARG A 66 -0.79 -13.95 4.91
C ARG A 66 -0.32 -14.84 3.76
N PHE A 67 0.38 -14.31 2.76
CA PHE A 67 0.74 -15.05 1.55
C PHE A 67 2.23 -15.37 1.51
N LYS A 68 2.62 -16.64 1.31
CA LYS A 68 4.03 -17.08 1.31
C LYS A 68 4.37 -17.99 0.12
N PRO A 69 5.55 -17.85 -0.52
CA PRO A 69 6.61 -16.89 -0.21
C PRO A 69 6.28 -15.46 -0.65
N SER A 70 6.49 -14.48 0.23
CA SER A 70 6.36 -13.07 -0.10
C SER A 70 7.26 -12.16 0.73
N VAL A 71 7.59 -11.01 0.15
CA VAL A 71 8.38 -9.93 0.76
C VAL A 71 7.63 -8.61 0.62
N LEU A 72 7.68 -7.79 1.68
CA LEU A 72 7.19 -6.42 1.66
C LEU A 72 8.33 -5.45 1.36
N VAL A 73 8.21 -4.69 0.28
CA VAL A 73 9.07 -3.56 -0.05
C VAL A 73 8.38 -2.28 0.40
N LYS A 74 9.07 -1.53 1.27
CA LYS A 74 8.60 -0.23 1.77
C LYS A 74 9.09 0.89 0.87
N ASN A 75 8.20 1.74 0.38
CA ASN A 75 8.58 2.99 -0.26
C ASN A 75 8.41 4.13 0.75
N LEU A 76 9.50 4.80 1.09
CA LEU A 76 9.51 5.97 1.95
C LEU A 76 9.03 7.17 1.14
N ALA A 77 7.72 7.28 0.95
CA ALA A 77 7.09 8.41 0.29
C ALA A 77 5.63 8.50 0.73
N ALA A 78 5.02 9.67 0.54
CA ALA A 78 3.57 9.80 0.55
C ALA A 78 3.05 9.61 -0.88
N GLY A 79 2.00 8.80 -1.04
CA GLY A 79 1.46 8.44 -2.34
C GLY A 79 0.41 7.36 -2.21
N TYR A 80 -0.49 7.23 -3.20
CA TYR A 80 -1.38 6.09 -3.27
C TYR A 80 -0.94 5.21 -4.43
N THR A 81 -0.62 3.95 -4.13
CA THR A 81 0.12 3.02 -4.99
C THR A 81 1.58 3.45 -5.23
N SER A 82 2.51 2.50 -5.10
CA SER A 82 3.95 2.78 -5.26
C SER A 82 4.37 3.18 -6.67
N PHE A 83 3.46 3.07 -7.66
CA PHE A 83 3.67 3.59 -9.01
C PHE A 83 3.40 5.10 -9.13
N ALA A 84 2.56 5.67 -8.26
CA ALA A 84 2.34 7.11 -8.21
C ALA A 84 3.46 7.85 -7.47
N ALA A 85 4.15 7.18 -6.54
CA ALA A 85 5.35 7.67 -5.87
C ALA A 85 6.60 6.89 -6.32
N ALA A 86 6.70 6.61 -7.62
CA ALA A 86 7.76 5.79 -8.20
C ALA A 86 9.14 6.46 -8.09
N ASN A 87 10.17 5.63 -8.01
CA ASN A 87 11.58 6.03 -8.05
C ASN A 87 12.42 4.91 -8.67
N ASN A 88 13.69 5.21 -8.99
CA ASN A 88 14.58 4.26 -9.64
C ASN A 88 14.81 2.97 -8.83
N CYS A 89 14.74 3.04 -7.50
CA CYS A 89 14.83 1.85 -6.65
C CYS A 89 13.64 0.91 -6.86
N LEU A 90 12.42 1.43 -6.92
CA LEU A 90 11.22 0.63 -7.23
C LEU A 90 11.24 0.04 -8.65
N PHE A 91 11.74 0.79 -9.64
CA PHE A 91 11.95 0.24 -10.98
C PHE A 91 12.98 -0.91 -10.99
N GLY A 92 14.04 -0.80 -10.18
CA GLY A 92 15.01 -1.88 -9.96
C GLY A 92 14.37 -3.12 -9.35
N VAL A 93 13.50 -2.96 -8.34
CA VAL A 93 12.72 -4.06 -7.76
C VAL A 93 11.83 -4.73 -8.81
N PHE A 94 11.13 -3.93 -9.62
CA PHE A 94 10.26 -4.45 -10.67
C PHE A 94 11.05 -5.26 -11.72
N TYR A 95 12.16 -4.71 -12.20
CA TYR A 95 13.03 -5.39 -13.14
C TYR A 95 13.63 -6.67 -12.55
N GLY A 96 14.14 -6.60 -11.33
CA GLY A 96 14.68 -7.77 -10.61
C GLY A 96 13.64 -8.88 -10.49
N PHE A 97 12.43 -8.55 -10.04
CA PHE A 97 11.38 -9.54 -9.82
C PHE A 97 10.84 -10.14 -11.12
N PHE A 98 10.40 -9.31 -12.07
CA PHE A 98 9.71 -9.80 -13.26
C PHE A 98 10.65 -10.24 -14.39
N VAL A 99 11.83 -9.64 -14.53
CA VAL A 99 12.75 -9.93 -15.64
C VAL A 99 13.84 -10.89 -15.20
N LEU A 100 14.44 -10.67 -14.02
CA LEU A 100 15.55 -11.49 -13.53
C LEU A 100 15.11 -12.65 -12.64
N SER A 101 13.82 -12.73 -12.27
CA SER A 101 13.31 -13.72 -11.31
C SER A 101 14.05 -13.67 -9.96
N GLN A 102 14.34 -12.46 -9.48
CA GLN A 102 15.05 -12.20 -8.23
C GLN A 102 14.10 -11.61 -7.19
N MET A 103 14.03 -12.24 -6.02
CA MET A 103 13.29 -11.70 -4.89
C MET A 103 14.11 -10.63 -4.14
N PRO A 104 13.49 -9.50 -3.76
CA PRO A 104 14.10 -8.56 -2.82
C PRO A 104 14.36 -9.22 -1.46
N GLU A 105 15.35 -8.73 -0.73
CA GLU A 105 15.62 -9.15 0.64
C GLU A 105 14.50 -8.73 1.61
N ASP A 106 14.34 -9.46 2.72
CA ASP A 106 13.41 -9.07 3.76
C ASP A 106 13.75 -7.68 4.33
N GLY A 107 12.75 -6.79 4.37
CA GLY A 107 12.93 -5.42 4.88
C GLY A 107 13.41 -4.41 3.84
N TYR A 108 13.52 -4.81 2.56
CA TYR A 108 13.90 -3.92 1.46
C TYR A 108 13.10 -2.61 1.47
N THR A 109 13.80 -1.50 1.32
CA THR A 109 13.23 -0.16 1.43
C THR A 109 13.75 0.72 0.29
N CYS A 110 12.86 1.48 -0.34
CA CYS A 110 13.15 2.44 -1.40
C CYS A 110 12.72 3.85 -0.98
N GLY A 111 13.23 4.88 -1.67
CA GLY A 111 12.83 6.27 -1.49
C GLY A 111 13.43 6.94 -0.24
N GLU A 112 12.96 8.15 0.03
CA GLU A 112 13.41 8.99 1.15
C GLU A 112 12.20 9.63 1.83
N VAL A 113 12.19 9.71 3.17
CA VAL A 113 11.03 10.16 3.97
C VAL A 113 10.50 11.55 3.56
N PHE A 114 11.34 12.39 2.94
CA PHE A 114 10.99 13.73 2.47
C PHE A 114 10.75 13.84 0.95
N ALA A 115 10.60 12.71 0.26
CA ALA A 115 10.25 12.72 -1.15
C ALA A 115 8.91 13.44 -1.35
N PRO A 116 8.76 14.23 -2.44
CA PRO A 116 7.52 14.93 -2.71
C PRO A 116 6.33 13.97 -2.81
N ALA A 117 5.23 14.33 -2.15
CA ALA A 117 4.03 13.51 -2.14
C ALA A 117 3.50 13.32 -3.56
N PHE A 118 3.10 12.09 -3.90
CA PHE A 118 2.54 11.73 -5.21
C PHE A 118 3.44 12.04 -6.41
N GLY A 119 4.77 12.12 -6.19
CA GLY A 119 5.73 12.45 -7.24
C GLY A 119 5.60 13.88 -7.79
N VAL A 120 4.78 14.73 -7.16
CA VAL A 120 4.58 16.11 -7.57
C VAL A 120 5.66 16.96 -6.92
N GLN A 121 6.53 17.59 -7.72
CA GLN A 121 7.47 18.58 -7.19
C GLN A 121 6.68 19.70 -6.51
N ILE A 122 6.84 19.85 -5.19
CA ILE A 122 6.33 21.03 -4.49
C ILE A 122 7.24 22.17 -4.93
N LEU A 123 6.72 23.08 -5.76
CA LEU A 123 7.42 24.30 -6.15
C LEU A 123 7.88 25.01 -4.88
N SER A 124 9.16 25.37 -4.82
CA SER A 124 9.83 25.94 -3.65
C SER A 124 9.38 27.36 -3.28
N SER A 125 8.21 27.79 -3.75
CA SER A 125 7.69 29.15 -3.58
C SER A 125 6.19 29.10 -3.29
N PHE A 126 5.87 28.97 -2.00
CA PHE A 126 4.67 29.49 -1.37
C PHE A 126 5.11 30.36 -0.18
#